data_AF-L0HEQ8-F1
#
_entry.id   AF-L0HEQ8-F1
#
_cell.length_a   1.000
_cell.length_b   1.000
_cell.length_c   1.000
_cell.angle_alpha   90.00
_cell.angle_beta   90.00
_cell.angle_gamma   90.00
#
_symmetry.space_group_name_H-M   'P 1'
#
loop_
_entity.id
_entity.type
_entity.pdbx_description
1 polymer ?
#
loop_
_entity_poly.entity_id
_entity_poly.type
_entity_poly.pdbx_seq_one_letter_code
_entity_poly.pdbx_strand_id
1 'polypeptide(L)'
;MVLITLNNEQERVLSTIFRLSTGNPTVPVTIGAIHHSFTDMDVSVLVRHLSVLLDLGLIENARPGRERLGNTYRITAAGIAYCSHSGKNEL
;
A
#
# COMPACT_ATOMS: atom_id res chain seq x y z
N MET A 1 -8.70 -11.58 -16.98
CA MET A 1 -8.95 -10.43 -16.09
C MET A 1 -9.05 -10.98 -14.68
N VAL A 2 -8.04 -10.74 -13.83
CA VAL A 2 -8.04 -11.24 -12.45
C VAL A 2 -8.87 -10.27 -11.61
N LEU A 3 -9.93 -10.76 -10.98
CA LEU A 3 -10.72 -9.98 -10.04
C LEU A 3 -9.95 -9.93 -8.71
N ILE A 4 -9.35 -8.80 -8.39
CA ILE A 4 -8.67 -8.60 -7.11
C ILE A 4 -9.71 -8.08 -6.12
N THR A 5 -10.02 -8.87 -5.09
CA THR A 5 -10.90 -8.45 -4.00
C THR A 5 -10.06 -8.16 -2.77
N LEU A 6 -9.94 -6.88 -2.42
CA LEU A 6 -9.38 -6.45 -1.15
C LEU A 6 -10.49 -6.32 -0.11
N ASN A 7 -10.17 -6.56 1.16
CA ASN A 7 -11.05 -6.17 2.26
C ASN A 7 -10.86 -4.68 2.60
N ASN A 8 -11.80 -4.11 3.36
CA ASN A 8 -11.81 -2.68 3.71
C ASN A 8 -10.48 -2.19 4.31
N GLU A 9 -9.82 -2.99 5.14
CA GLU A 9 -8.55 -2.61 5.76
C GLU A 9 -7.39 -2.65 4.77
N GLN A 10 -7.35 -3.64 3.87
CA GLN A 10 -6.37 -3.70 2.79
C GLN A 10 -6.54 -2.53 1.81
N GLU A 11 -7.78 -2.14 1.50
CA GLU A 11 -8.08 -0.96 0.68
C GLU A 11 -7.63 0.32 1.36
N ARG A 12 -7.89 0.48 2.66
CA ARG A 12 -7.40 1.63 3.44
C ARG A 12 -5.88 1.71 3.43
N VAL A 13 -5.18 0.58 3.61
CA VAL A 13 -3.71 0.53 3.55
C VAL A 13 -3.21 0.91 2.17
N LEU A 14 -3.75 0.33 1.09
CA LEU A 14 -3.34 0.64 -0.28
C LEU A 14 -3.59 2.11 -0.64
N SER A 15 -4.76 2.65 -0.30
CA SER A 15 -5.12 4.07 -0.52
C SER A 15 -4.19 5.00 0.25
N THR A 16 -3.80 4.63 1.48
CA THR A 16 -2.83 5.39 2.26
C THR A 16 -1.46 5.42 1.57
N ILE A 17 -0.97 4.30 1.06
CA ILE A 17 0.29 4.23 0.31
C ILE A 17 0.22 5.10 -0.94
N PHE A 18 -0.86 4.99 -1.72
CA PHE A 18 -1.11 5.82 -2.90
C PHE A 18 -1.05 7.31 -2.56
N ARG A 19 -1.70 7.73 -1.47
CA ARG A 19 -1.74 9.14 -1.07
C ARG A 19 -0.38 9.64 -0.59
N LEU A 20 0.35 8.85 0.19
CA LEU A 20 1.70 9.19 0.67
C LEU A 20 2.72 9.23 -0.47
N SER A 21 2.54 8.41 -1.50
CA SER A 21 3.37 8.42 -2.71
C SER A 21 2.90 9.44 -3.75
N THR A 22 1.85 10.23 -3.44
CA THR A 22 1.17 11.17 -4.36
C THR A 22 0.74 10.54 -5.69
N GLY A 23 0.44 9.24 -5.67
CA GLY A 23 0.12 8.44 -6.86
C GLY A 23 1.30 8.16 -7.78
N ASN A 24 2.52 8.51 -7.36
CA ASN A 24 3.73 8.31 -8.15
C ASN A 24 4.45 7.01 -7.74
N PRO A 25 4.67 6.06 -8.66
CA PRO A 25 5.31 4.76 -8.36
C PRO A 25 6.80 4.89 -8.03
N THR A 26 7.44 6.03 -8.33
CA THR A 26 8.86 6.25 -8.05
C THR A 26 9.13 6.67 -6.61
N VAL A 27 8.09 7.13 -5.89
CA VAL A 27 8.20 7.64 -4.52
C VAL A 27 8.04 6.48 -3.53
N PRO A 28 9.10 6.08 -2.81
CA PRO A 28 9.00 5.04 -1.79
C PRO A 28 8.34 5.58 -0.52
N VAL A 29 7.55 4.74 0.14
CA VAL A 29 6.86 5.04 1.40
C VAL A 29 7.35 4.07 2.48
N THR A 30 7.77 4.58 3.64
CA THR A 30 8.24 3.75 4.76
C THR A 30 7.06 3.12 5.52
N ILE A 31 7.27 1.94 6.08
CA ILE A 31 6.28 1.30 6.97
C ILE A 31 5.87 2.23 8.13
N GLY A 32 6.81 3.01 8.65
CA GLY A 32 6.54 3.99 9.71
C GLY A 32 5.57 5.09 9.27
N ALA A 33 5.72 5.63 8.06
CA ALA A 33 4.81 6.64 7.53
C ALA A 33 3.40 6.07 7.27
N ILE A 34 3.32 4.82 6.80
CA ILE A 34 2.05 4.12 6.62
C ILE A 34 1.38 3.94 7.97
N HIS A 35 2.07 3.33 8.94
CA HIS A 35 1.55 3.08 10.29
C HIS A 35 1.13 4.35 11.02
N HIS A 36 1.88 5.46 10.87
CA HIS A 36 1.51 6.74 11.46
C HIS A 36 0.16 7.29 10.95
N SER A 37 -0.35 6.79 9.82
CA SER A 37 -1.69 7.13 9.32
C SER A 37 -2.80 6.30 9.97
N PHE A 38 -2.48 5.32 10.81
CA PHE A 38 -3.41 4.44 11.51
C PHE A 38 -3.17 4.51 13.02
N THR A 39 -4.11 5.09 13.75
CA THR A 39 -4.05 5.14 15.23
C THR A 39 -4.57 3.86 15.89
N ASP A 40 -5.30 3.02 15.15
CA ASP A 40 -6.02 1.84 15.65
C ASP A 40 -5.44 0.50 15.14
N MET A 41 -4.38 0.55 14.32
CA MET A 41 -3.81 -0.64 13.70
C MET A 41 -2.41 -0.92 14.24
N ASP A 42 -2.23 -2.10 14.85
CA ASP A 42 -0.91 -2.59 15.22
C ASP A 42 0.00 -2.79 14.02
N VAL A 43 1.30 -2.52 14.19
CA VAL A 43 2.32 -2.74 13.15
C VAL A 43 2.32 -4.17 12.62
N SER A 44 2.07 -5.17 13.48
CA SER A 44 1.99 -6.58 13.09
C SER A 44 0.81 -6.87 12.17
N VAL A 45 -0.33 -6.19 12.38
CA VAL A 45 -1.51 -6.31 11.53
C VAL A 45 -1.28 -5.60 10.20
N LEU A 46 -0.69 -4.40 10.24
CA LEU A 46 -0.28 -3.67 9.04
C LEU A 46 0.66 -4.50 8.16
N VAL A 47 1.66 -5.18 8.74
CA VAL A 47 2.58 -6.06 8.00
C VAL A 47 1.83 -7.19 7.30
N ARG A 48 0.79 -7.77 7.91
CA ARG A 48 -0.04 -8.79 7.26
C ARG A 48 -0.78 -8.23 6.04
N HIS A 49 -1.36 -7.04 6.15
CA HIS A 49 -2.01 -6.39 5.01
C HIS A 49 -1.02 -6.05 3.89
N LEU A 50 0.16 -5.53 4.23
CA LEU A 50 1.23 -5.25 3.27
C LEU A 50 1.69 -6.52 2.55
N SER A 51 1.79 -7.65 3.25
CA SER A 51 2.13 -8.93 2.63
C SER A 51 1.12 -9.37 1.57
N VAL A 52 -0.17 -9.14 1.81
CA VAL A 52 -1.21 -9.45 0.81
C VAL A 52 -1.11 -8.50 -0.39
N LEU A 53 -0.90 -7.20 -0.16
CA LEU A 53 -0.75 -6.23 -1.26
C LEU A 53 0.50 -6.49 -2.12
N LEU A 54 1.58 -7.01 -1.51
CA LEU A 54 2.78 -7.46 -2.20
C LEU A 54 2.50 -8.70 -3.06
N ASP A 55 1.82 -9.70 -2.50
CA ASP A 55 1.46 -10.95 -3.21
C ASP A 55 0.57 -10.67 -4.42
N LEU A 56 -0.35 -9.73 -4.29
CA LEU A 56 -1.23 -9.25 -5.37
C LEU A 56 -0.51 -8.33 -6.39
N GLY A 57 0.75 -7.96 -6.14
CA GLY A 57 1.52 -7.07 -7.00
C GLY A 57 0.99 -5.63 -7.08
N LEU A 58 0.20 -5.20 -6.09
CA LEU A 58 -0.32 -3.82 -6.00
C LEU A 58 0.72 -2.86 -5.42
N ILE A 59 1.62 -3.38 -4.60
CA ILE A 59 2.81 -2.70 -4.11
C ILE A 59 4.04 -3.59 -4.32
N GLU A 60 5.23 -3.00 -4.28
CA GLU A 60 6.50 -3.72 -4.35
C GLU A 60 7.50 -3.18 -3.32
N ASN A 61 8.51 -3.98 -2.99
CA ASN A 61 9.59 -3.53 -2.10
C ASN A 61 10.52 -2.58 -2.87
N ALA A 62 10.65 -1.34 -2.39
CA ALA A 62 11.47 -0.33 -3.07
C ALA A 62 12.99 -0.61 -2.95
N ARG A 63 13.41 -1.20 -1.82
CA ARG A 63 14.75 -1.74 -1.59
C ARG A 63 14.71 -2.85 -0.52
N PRO A 64 15.21 -4.06 -0.81
CA PRO A 64 15.55 -5.03 0.23
C PRO A 64 16.94 -4.70 0.80
N GLY A 65 16.98 -3.94 1.89
CA GLY A 65 18.08 -4.05 2.86
C GLY A 65 19.20 -3.01 2.82
N ARG A 66 19.81 -2.93 4.01
CA ARG A 66 20.85 -2.02 4.53
C ARG A 66 20.33 -0.64 4.90
N GLU A 67 20.63 -0.28 6.14
CA GLU A 67 20.34 0.99 6.82
C GLU A 67 19.10 0.96 7.73
N ARG A 68 19.26 1.62 8.87
CA ARG A 68 18.45 1.65 10.08
C ARG A 68 17.03 2.23 9.90
N LEU A 69 16.52 2.27 8.68
CA LEU A 69 15.29 2.92 8.27
C LEU A 69 14.39 1.81 7.71
N GLY A 70 13.29 1.50 8.38
CA GLY A 70 12.47 0.30 8.14
C GLY A 70 11.98 0.10 6.69
N ASN A 71 11.40 -1.07 6.43
CA ASN A 71 10.91 -1.50 5.11
C ASN A 71 10.19 -0.37 4.34
N THR A 72 10.57 -0.21 3.06
CA THR A 72 10.00 0.78 2.14
C THR A 72 9.26 0.11 0.99
N TYR A 73 8.10 0.66 0.67
CA TYR A 73 7.18 0.14 -0.35
C TYR A 73 6.97 1.17 -1.45
N ARG A 74 6.80 0.71 -2.68
CA ARG A 74 6.34 1.53 -3.81
C ARG A 74 5.00 1.00 -4.26
N ILE A 75 4.13 1.90 -4.70
CA ILE A 75 2.90 1.50 -5.37
C ILE A 75 3.20 1.13 -6.82
N THR A 76 2.62 0.04 -7.31
CA THR A 76 2.81 -0.39 -8.70
C THR A 76 1.78 0.29 -9.61
N ALA A 77 1.95 0.13 -10.93
CA ALA A 77 0.94 0.54 -11.90
C ALA A 77 -0.43 -0.13 -11.64
N ALA A 78 -0.44 -1.38 -11.19
CA ALA A 78 -1.66 -2.10 -10.84
C ALA A 78 -2.33 -1.51 -9.59
N GLY A 79 -1.55 -1.17 -8.55
CA GLY A 79 -2.06 -0.48 -7.36
C GLY A 79 -2.66 0.89 -7.67
N ILE A 80 -1.99 1.68 -8.52
CA ILE A 80 -2.50 2.98 -8.99
C ILE A 80 -3.82 2.82 -9.75
N ALA A 81 -3.89 1.84 -10.66
CA ALA A 81 -5.10 1.55 -11.41
C ALA A 81 -6.25 1.13 -10.48
N TYR A 82 -5.98 0.30 -9.47
CA TYR A 82 -6.95 -0.09 -8.46
C TYR A 82 -7.52 1.14 -7.71
N CYS A 83 -6.64 1.99 -7.16
CA CYS A 83 -7.06 3.20 -6.44
C CYS A 83 -7.86 4.17 -7.32
N SER A 84 -7.51 4.27 -8.60
CA SER A 84 -8.19 5.14 -9.56
C SER A 84 -9.58 4.65 -9.98
N HIS A 85 -9.87 3.35 -9.83
CA HIS A 85 -11.18 2.75 -10.15
C HIS A 85 -12.08 2.63 -8.92
N SER A 86 -11.53 2.32 -7.73
CA SER A 86 -12.31 2.15 -6.49
C SER A 86 -13.03 3.45 -6.07
N GLY A 87 -12.45 4.63 -6.36
CA GLY A 87 -13.11 5.93 -6.13
C GLY A 87 -14.26 6.31 -7.09
N LYS A 88 -14.67 5.44 -8.02
CA LYS A 88 -15.74 5.74 -9.00
C LYS A 88 -17.08 5.04 -8.73
N ASN A 89 -17.25 4.39 -7.58
CA ASN A 89 -18.47 3.64 -7.27
C ASN A 89 -19.48 4.39 -6.36
N GLU A 90 -19.42 5.73 -6.33
CA GLU A 90 -20.36 6.61 -5.60
C GLU A 90 -21.30 7.38 -6.57
N LEU A 91 -21.97 6.66 -7.49
CA LEU A 91 -23.09 7.20 -8.28
C LEU A 91 -24.44 6.94 -7.59
#